data_AF-A0AAW2YGD4-F1
#
_entry.id   AF-A0AAW2YGD4-F1
#
_cell.length_a   1.000
_cell.length_b   1.000
_cell.length_c   1.000
_cell.angle_alpha   90.00
_cell.angle_beta   90.00
_cell.angle_gamma   90.00
#
_symmetry.space_group_name_H-M   'P 1'
#
loop_
_entity.id
_entity.type
_entity.pdbx_description
1 polymer ?
#
loop_
_entity_poly.entity_id
_entity_poly.type
_entity_poly.pdbx_seq_one_letter_code
_entity_poly.pdbx_strand_id
1 'polypeptide(L)'
;MSCYESHLGSAWRVWDESHWVLLKKDYVGTQGKVSPYMIYLDHDNADIVVAIRGLNLGKESDFLLLLDNKLGQTTYDGGYVHNGLLKAAQYVLQEECEILRELVERNPDYTLTFGFPWSWSCDAVNDVGSQE
;
A
#
# COMPACT_ATOMS: atom_id res chain seq x y z
N MET A 1 -0.26 0.11 37.62
CA MET A 1 -0.89 -0.92 36.77
C MET A 1 -0.74 -0.47 35.33
N SER A 2 0.25 -1.05 34.65
CA SER A 2 0.54 -0.85 33.24
C SER A 2 -0.39 -1.74 32.44
N CYS A 3 -1.24 -1.16 31.58
CA CYS A 3 -1.99 -1.83 30.53
C CYS A 3 -2.76 -0.76 29.71
N TYR A 4 -2.06 0.17 29.07
CA TYR A 4 -2.70 1.07 28.08
C TYR A 4 -1.80 1.45 26.90
N GLU A 5 -0.75 0.66 26.64
CA GLU A 5 0.07 0.75 25.43
C GLU A 5 0.36 -0.68 24.97
N SER A 6 -0.35 -1.21 23.96
CA SER A 6 0.06 -2.46 23.25
C SER A 6 -0.85 -2.94 22.11
N HIS A 7 -1.90 -2.23 21.68
CA HIS A 7 -2.84 -2.80 20.70
C HIS A 7 -2.88 -2.12 19.32
N LEU A 8 -1.91 -1.28 18.96
CA LEU A 8 -1.84 -0.61 17.64
C LEU A 8 -0.96 -1.33 16.60
N GLY A 9 -0.72 -2.64 16.71
CA GLY A 9 0.30 -3.28 15.85
C GLY A 9 0.18 -4.77 15.62
N SER A 10 -1.03 -5.35 15.58
CA SER A 10 -1.17 -6.81 15.43
C SER A 10 -1.11 -7.31 13.98
N ALA A 11 -1.70 -6.61 13.01
CA ALA A 11 -1.72 -7.05 11.60
C ALA A 11 -0.35 -6.91 10.91
N TRP A 12 0.41 -5.91 11.31
CA TRP A 12 1.72 -5.60 10.75
C TRP A 12 2.83 -6.52 11.24
N ARG A 13 2.67 -7.10 12.43
CA ARG A 13 3.73 -7.85 13.13
C ARG A 13 4.11 -9.14 12.40
N VAL A 14 3.14 -9.79 11.76
CA VAL A 14 3.36 -11.06 11.04
C VAL A 14 4.29 -10.87 9.83
N TRP A 15 4.24 -9.70 9.18
CA TRP A 15 5.12 -9.39 8.05
C TRP A 15 6.36 -8.57 8.44
N ASP A 16 6.34 -7.85 9.57
CA ASP A 16 7.50 -7.14 10.14
C ASP A 16 8.65 -8.10 10.48
N GLU A 17 8.33 -9.35 10.81
CA GLU A 17 9.32 -10.39 11.15
C GLU A 17 9.81 -11.19 9.93
N SER A 18 9.29 -10.92 8.73
CA SER A 18 9.76 -11.57 7.50
C SER A 18 10.97 -10.83 6.94
N HIS A 19 12.11 -11.54 6.82
CA HIS A 19 13.38 -11.03 6.28
C HIS A 19 13.32 -10.52 4.82
N TRP A 20 12.15 -10.59 4.18
CA TRP A 20 11.94 -10.31 2.77
C TRP A 20 11.23 -8.98 2.51
N VAL A 21 10.74 -8.30 3.55
CA VAL A 21 10.19 -6.95 3.44
C VAL A 21 11.33 -5.95 3.31
N LEU A 22 11.37 -5.27 2.16
CA LEU A 22 12.41 -4.29 1.84
C LEU A 22 12.02 -2.88 2.25
N LEU A 23 10.73 -2.58 2.13
CA LEU A 23 10.18 -1.26 2.39
C LEU A 23 8.74 -1.39 2.88
N LYS A 24 8.36 -0.50 3.79
CA LYS A 24 6.98 -0.31 4.24
C LYS A 24 6.71 1.16 4.49
N LYS A 25 5.59 1.67 4.00
CA LYS A 25 5.11 3.02 4.26
C LYS A 25 3.68 2.97 4.79
N ASP A 26 3.51 3.46 6.01
CA ASP A 26 2.21 3.71 6.62
C ASP A 26 1.67 5.10 6.21
N TYR A 27 0.54 5.52 6.77
CA TYR A 27 -0.05 6.83 6.46
C TYR A 27 0.89 8.01 6.74
N VAL A 28 1.76 7.89 7.75
CA VAL A 28 2.75 8.94 8.05
C VAL A 28 3.83 8.94 6.98
N GLY A 29 4.33 7.76 6.62
CA GLY A 29 5.33 7.59 5.56
C GLY A 29 4.83 8.02 4.17
N THR A 30 3.55 7.84 3.86
CA THR A 30 2.93 8.29 2.61
C THR A 30 2.43 9.74 2.67
N GLN A 31 2.49 10.38 3.84
CA GLN A 31 1.92 11.71 4.10
C GLN A 31 0.42 11.79 3.72
N GLY A 32 -0.30 10.67 3.82
CA GLY A 32 -1.71 10.54 3.43
C GLY A 32 -1.98 10.67 1.92
N LYS A 33 -0.97 10.60 1.04
CA LYS A 33 -1.16 10.70 -0.42
C LYS A 33 -1.68 9.42 -1.06
N VAL A 34 -1.44 8.28 -0.41
CA VAL A 34 -1.89 6.95 -0.81
C VAL A 34 -2.08 6.09 0.44
N SER A 35 -2.93 5.07 0.34
CA SER A 35 -3.06 4.06 1.37
C SER A 35 -1.71 3.37 1.64
N PRO A 36 -1.49 2.86 2.86
CA PRO A 36 -0.25 2.17 3.23
C PRO A 36 0.14 1.08 2.24
N TYR A 37 1.43 0.87 2.04
CA TYR A 37 1.94 -0.18 1.17
C TYR A 37 3.28 -0.73 1.66
N MET A 38 3.67 -1.87 1.10
CA MET A 38 4.98 -2.47 1.31
C MET A 38 5.52 -3.10 0.03
N ILE A 39 6.84 -3.21 -0.06
CA ILE A 39 7.55 -3.92 -1.12
C ILE A 39 8.30 -5.07 -0.47
N TYR A 40 8.10 -6.28 -0.99
CA TYR A 40 8.80 -7.47 -0.51
C TYR A 40 9.13 -8.43 -1.64
N LEU A 41 10.07 -9.33 -1.38
CA LEU A 41 10.43 -10.42 -2.29
C LEU A 41 9.76 -11.71 -1.85
N ASP A 42 9.02 -12.34 -2.74
CA ASP A 42 8.52 -13.70 -2.57
C ASP A 42 9.45 -14.65 -3.32
N HIS A 43 10.49 -15.13 -2.65
CA HIS A 43 11.48 -16.01 -3.25
C HIS A 43 10.91 -17.39 -3.63
N ASP A 44 9.85 -17.84 -2.96
CA ASP A 44 9.22 -19.12 -3.25
C ASP A 44 8.46 -19.08 -4.58
N ASN A 45 7.87 -17.93 -4.90
CA ASN A 45 7.17 -17.70 -6.17
C ASN A 45 8.00 -16.96 -7.23
N ALA A 46 9.25 -16.60 -6.91
CA ALA A 46 10.09 -15.73 -7.74
C ALA A 46 9.33 -14.44 -8.13
N ASP A 47 8.84 -13.70 -7.14
CA ASP A 47 8.00 -12.51 -7.37
C ASP A 47 8.48 -11.31 -6.56
N ILE A 48 8.48 -10.14 -7.19
CA ILE A 48 8.63 -8.85 -6.53
C ILE A 48 7.23 -8.32 -6.30
N VAL A 49 6.82 -8.17 -5.05
CA VAL A 49 5.44 -7.80 -4.72
C VAL A 49 5.38 -6.38 -4.16
N VAL A 50 4.57 -5.54 -4.82
CA VAL A 50 4.11 -4.26 -4.28
C VAL A 50 2.70 -4.47 -3.72
N ALA A 51 2.62 -4.61 -2.41
CA ALA A 51 1.38 -4.81 -1.69
C ALA A 51 0.80 -3.47 -1.23
N ILE A 52 -0.35 -3.07 -1.79
CA ILE A 52 -1.04 -1.83 -1.43
C ILE A 52 -2.24 -2.18 -0.54
N ARG A 53 -2.48 -1.38 0.50
CA ARG A 53 -3.66 -1.57 1.38
C ARG A 53 -4.91 -1.12 0.63
N GLY A 54 -6.01 -1.82 0.83
CA GLY A 54 -7.33 -1.29 0.49
C GLY A 54 -7.62 0.01 1.27
N LEU A 55 -8.44 0.88 0.65
CA LEU A 55 -8.82 2.18 1.23
C LEU A 55 -9.56 1.97 2.56
N ASN A 56 -9.19 2.73 3.58
CA ASN A 56 -9.90 2.79 4.85
C ASN A 56 -10.75 4.07 4.92
N LEU A 57 -12.06 3.95 4.74
CA LEU A 57 -12.97 5.11 4.75
C LEU A 57 -13.10 5.79 6.13
N GLY A 58 -12.64 5.16 7.21
CA GLY A 58 -12.49 5.81 8.51
C GLY A 58 -11.26 6.72 8.60
N LYS A 59 -10.34 6.65 7.63
CA LYS A 59 -9.21 7.57 7.50
C LYS A 59 -9.56 8.70 6.56
N GLU A 60 -9.51 9.92 7.09
CA GLU A 60 -9.83 11.14 6.33
C GLU A 60 -9.03 11.24 5.03
N SER A 61 -7.74 10.89 5.04
CA SER A 61 -6.89 10.92 3.83
C SER A 61 -7.40 10.02 2.71
N ASP A 62 -7.82 8.79 3.03
CA ASP A 62 -8.33 7.83 2.04
C ASP A 62 -9.71 8.23 1.55
N PHE A 63 -10.53 8.80 2.44
CA PHE A 63 -11.81 9.38 2.07
C PHE A 63 -11.64 10.58 1.13
N LEU A 64 -10.71 11.50 1.41
CA LEU A 64 -10.41 12.65 0.56
C LEU A 64 -9.82 12.23 -0.79
N LEU A 65 -9.00 11.18 -0.83
CA LEU A 65 -8.47 10.59 -2.05
C LEU A 65 -9.62 10.14 -2.96
N LEU A 66 -10.60 9.43 -2.41
CA LEU A 66 -11.82 9.03 -3.14
C LEU A 66 -12.73 10.21 -3.51
N LEU A 67 -12.74 11.30 -2.74
CA LEU A 67 -13.50 12.50 -3.11
C LEU A 67 -12.82 13.32 -4.22
N ASP A 68 -11.51 13.16 -4.44
CA ASP A 68 -10.77 13.80 -5.53
C ASP A 68 -11.08 13.13 -6.89
N ASN A 69 -12.36 13.04 -7.25
CA ASN A 69 -12.82 12.36 -8.45
C ASN A 69 -12.85 13.28 -9.70
N LYS A 70 -12.63 14.60 -9.55
CA LYS A 70 -12.69 15.63 -10.64
C LYS A 70 -13.48 15.15 -11.86
N LEU A 71 -14.79 14.93 -11.66
CA LEU A 71 -15.70 14.23 -12.57
C LEU A 71 -15.35 14.48 -14.04
N GLY A 72 -14.84 13.44 -14.72
CA GLY A 72 -14.68 13.41 -16.18
C GLY A 72 -13.56 14.26 -16.79
N GLN A 73 -12.49 14.60 -16.05
CA GLN A 73 -11.42 15.47 -16.61
C GLN A 73 -10.00 14.90 -16.61
N THR A 74 -9.76 13.75 -15.99
CA THR A 74 -8.45 13.10 -16.08
C THR A 74 -8.51 11.96 -17.08
N THR A 75 -8.09 12.26 -18.30
CA THR A 75 -7.94 11.27 -19.36
C THR A 75 -6.62 10.53 -19.18
N TYR A 76 -6.67 9.20 -19.24
CA TYR A 76 -5.48 8.37 -19.35
C TYR A 76 -5.71 7.35 -20.45
N ASP A 77 -4.78 7.27 -21.41
CA ASP A 77 -4.84 6.37 -22.56
C ASP A 77 -6.20 6.38 -23.29
N GLY A 78 -6.76 7.58 -23.49
CA GLY A 78 -8.07 7.76 -24.16
C GLY A 78 -9.30 7.39 -23.33
N GLY A 79 -9.14 6.90 -22.09
CA GLY A 79 -10.21 6.61 -21.14
C GLY A 79 -10.28 7.59 -19.97
N TYR A 80 -11.28 7.43 -19.10
CA TYR A 80 -11.42 8.20 -17.86
C TYR A 80 -11.00 7.37 -16.65
N VAL A 81 -10.19 7.97 -15.77
CA VAL A 81 -9.76 7.37 -14.52
C VAL A 81 -10.08 8.32 -13.36
N HIS A 82 -10.36 7.75 -12.20
CA HIS A 82 -10.56 8.50 -10.97
C HIS A 82 -9.27 9.28 -10.63
N ASN A 83 -9.36 10.61 -10.57
CA ASN A 83 -8.17 11.46 -10.44
C ASN A 83 -7.36 11.17 -9.16
N GLY A 84 -8.03 10.99 -8.01
CA GLY A 84 -7.38 10.60 -6.76
C GLY A 84 -6.61 9.28 -6.84
N LEU A 85 -7.24 8.21 -7.37
CA LEU A 85 -6.58 6.91 -7.57
C LEU A 85 -5.42 7.00 -8.56
N LEU A 86 -5.55 7.77 -9.64
CA LEU A 86 -4.45 7.96 -10.59
C LEU A 86 -3.25 8.64 -9.91
N LYS A 87 -3.49 9.71 -9.14
CA LYS A 87 -2.42 10.39 -8.39
C LYS A 87 -1.77 9.46 -7.37
N ALA A 88 -2.54 8.61 -6.71
CA ALA A 88 -2.01 7.63 -5.77
C ALA A 88 -1.09 6.62 -6.46
N ALA A 89 -1.52 6.07 -7.59
CA ALA A 89 -0.71 5.14 -8.39
C ALA A 89 0.57 5.82 -8.91
N GLN A 90 0.46 7.05 -9.40
CA GLN A 90 1.61 7.86 -9.82
C GLN A 90 2.58 8.12 -8.67
N TYR A 91 2.07 8.44 -7.47
CA TYR A 91 2.88 8.69 -6.29
C TYR A 91 3.72 7.46 -5.93
N VAL A 92 3.11 6.27 -5.82
CA VAL A 92 3.83 5.02 -5.51
C VAL A 92 4.90 4.74 -6.58
N LEU A 93 4.55 4.85 -7.86
CA LEU A 93 5.50 4.57 -8.93
C LEU A 93 6.68 5.55 -8.95
N GLN A 94 6.43 6.85 -8.74
CA GLN A 94 7.48 7.87 -8.72
C GLN A 94 8.42 7.71 -7.54
N GLU A 95 7.85 7.43 -6.36
CA GLU A 95 8.60 7.32 -5.12
C GLU A 95 9.47 6.06 -5.09
N GLU A 96 8.97 4.95 -5.65
CA GLU A 96 9.63 3.64 -5.56
C GLU A 96 10.28 3.15 -6.86
N CYS A 97 10.28 3.98 -7.91
CA CYS A 97 10.80 3.62 -9.24
C CYS A 97 12.22 3.05 -9.18
N GLU A 98 13.12 3.72 -8.45
CA GLU A 98 14.53 3.33 -8.38
C GLU A 98 14.70 1.99 -7.67
N ILE A 99 13.97 1.77 -6.56
CA ILE A 99 13.99 0.49 -5.83
C ILE A 99 13.45 -0.63 -6.73
N LEU A 100 12.30 -0.40 -7.38
CA LEU A 100 11.71 -1.40 -8.27
C LEU A 100 12.62 -1.72 -9.46
N ARG A 101 13.27 -0.71 -10.05
CA ARG A 101 14.25 -0.92 -11.13
C ARG A 101 15.40 -1.80 -10.67
N GLU A 102 16.01 -1.47 -9.52
CA GLU A 102 17.11 -2.27 -8.98
C GLU A 102 16.69 -3.72 -8.68
N LEU A 103 15.47 -3.94 -8.17
CA LEU A 103 14.99 -5.28 -7.87
C LEU A 103 14.75 -6.11 -9.13
N VAL A 104 14.16 -5.52 -10.17
CA VAL A 104 13.95 -6.19 -11.46
C VAL A 104 15.28 -6.50 -12.15
N GLU A 105 16.25 -5.59 -12.10
CA GLU A 105 17.59 -5.82 -12.66
C GLU A 105 18.36 -6.93 -11.93
N ARG A 106 18.26 -6.99 -10.59
CA ARG A 106 18.94 -8.01 -9.78
C ARG A 106 18.28 -9.38 -9.83
N ASN A 107 16.98 -9.44 -10.14
CA ASN A 107 16.19 -10.67 -10.15
C ASN A 107 15.49 -10.83 -11.51
N PRO A 108 16.24 -11.09 -12.60
CA PRO A 108 15.69 -11.06 -13.97
C PRO A 108 14.64 -12.16 -14.24
N ASP A 109 14.66 -13.24 -13.46
CA ASP A 109 13.70 -14.34 -13.57
C ASP A 109 12.43 -14.10 -12.73
N TYR A 110 12.35 -12.99 -11.99
CA TYR A 110 11.22 -12.70 -11.11
C TYR A 110 10.12 -11.96 -11.86
N THR A 111 8.87 -12.22 -11.49
CA THR A 111 7.74 -11.37 -11.89
C THR A 111 7.66 -10.10 -11.03
N LEU A 112 6.87 -9.13 -11.47
CA LEU A 112 6.51 -7.94 -10.69
C LEU A 112 4.99 -7.90 -10.55
N THR A 113 4.52 -8.06 -9.32
CA THR A 113 3.09 -8.09 -9.00
C THR A 113 2.69 -6.88 -8.16
N PHE A 114 1.65 -6.18 -8.62
CA PHE A 114 0.90 -5.21 -7.82
C PHE A 114 -0.35 -5.90 -7.30
N GLY A 115 -0.52 -5.95 -5.97
CA GLY A 115 -1.59 -6.74 -5.39
C GLY A 115 -2.08 -6.27 -4.04
N PHE A 116 -3.24 -6.81 -3.67
CA PHE A 116 -3.77 -6.71 -2.31
C PHE A 116 -3.56 -8.09 -1.69
N PRO A 117 -2.64 -8.26 -0.73
CA PRO A 117 -2.43 -9.58 -0.13
C PRO A 117 -3.74 -10.03 0.52
N TRP A 118 -4.24 -11.20 0.11
CA TRP A 118 -5.52 -11.73 0.60
C TRP A 118 -5.54 -11.88 2.12
N SER A 119 -4.41 -12.24 2.74
CA SER A 119 -4.26 -12.29 4.21
C SER A 119 -4.48 -10.92 4.85
N TRP A 120 -4.16 -9.85 4.14
CA TRP A 120 -4.24 -8.47 4.62
C TRP A 120 -5.66 -7.91 4.59
N SER A 121 -6.49 -8.42 3.69
CA SER A 121 -7.90 -8.03 3.61
C SER A 121 -8.71 -8.50 4.82
N CYS A 122 -8.31 -9.60 5.47
CA CYS A 122 -8.95 -10.10 6.70
C CYS A 122 -8.62 -9.25 7.93
N ASP A 123 -7.39 -8.73 8.01
CA ASP A 123 -6.93 -7.96 9.16
C ASP A 123 -7.37 -6.49 9.12
N ALA A 124 -7.61 -5.93 7.93
CA ALA A 124 -8.06 -4.55 7.75
C ALA A 124 -9.44 -4.25 8.37
N VAL A 125 -10.29 -5.27 8.53
CA VAL A 125 -11.62 -5.14 9.17
C VAL A 125 -11.51 -4.84 10.67
N ASN A 126 -10.43 -5.27 11.33
CA ASN A 126 -10.26 -5.11 12.78
C ASN A 126 -9.68 -3.74 13.18
N ASP A 127 -9.21 -2.95 12.21
CA ASP A 127 -8.56 -1.64 12.42
C ASP A 127 -9.59 -0.49 12.55
N VAL A 128 -10.86 -0.77 12.26
CA VAL A 128 -11.97 0.21 12.26
C VAL A 128 -12.53 0.46 13.68
N GLY A 129 -12.28 -0.45 14.64
CA GLY A 129 -12.87 -0.43 15.98
C GLY A 129 -12.10 0.35 17.06
N SER A 130 -11.09 1.15 16.72
CA SER A 130 -10.16 1.72 17.72
C SER A 130 -9.88 3.21 17.56
N GLN A 131 -10.74 3.95 16.87
CA GLN A 131 -10.64 5.41 16.75
C GLN A 131 -11.94 6.10 17.19
N GLU A 132 -12.29 5.96 18.47
CA GLU A 132 -12.95 7.01 19.26
C GLU A 132 -11.95 7.54 20.30
#